data_AF-T0ZUY5-F1
#
_entry.id   AF-T0ZUY5-F1
#
_cell.length_a   1.000
_cell.length_b   1.000
_cell.length_c   1.000
_cell.angle_alpha   90.00
_cell.angle_beta   90.00
_cell.angle_gamma   90.00
#
_symmetry.space_group_name_H-M   'P 1'
#
loop_
_entity.id
_entity.type
_entity.pdbx_description
1 polymer ?
#
loop_
_entity_poly.entity_id
_entity_poly.type
_entity_poly.pdbx_seq_one_letter_code
_entity_poly.pdbx_strand_id
1 'polypeptide(L)'
;MHRIRVIKPEVGGGFGGKSDPLPHEIVCAALALETGRPVKIVFDREDVFYTNHGRHPTRNDIRIAVDADGQILAYDIDATIDGGAWSS
;
A
#
# COMPACT_ATOMS: atom_id res chain seq x y z
N MET A 1 -20.27 -8.91 14.46
CA MET A 1 -19.94 -8.24 13.18
C MET A 1 -21.19 -8.04 12.29
N HIS A 2 -22.30 -7.49 12.80
CA HIS A 2 -23.52 -7.26 11.98
C HIS A 2 -23.99 -5.79 12.00
N ARG A 3 -23.20 -4.88 12.59
CA ARG A 3 -23.55 -3.46 12.75
C ARG A 3 -22.74 -2.51 11.85
N ILE A 4 -21.88 -3.06 10.99
CA ILE A 4 -21.00 -2.29 10.09
C ILE A 4 -21.25 -2.79 8.68
N ARG A 5 -21.49 -1.86 7.74
CA ARG A 5 -21.62 -2.13 6.31
C ARG A 5 -20.56 -1.33 5.57
N VAL A 6 -19.68 -2.03 4.86
CA VAL A 6 -18.66 -1.42 3.98
C VAL A 6 -19.12 -1.56 2.54
N ILE A 7 -19.07 -0.47 1.78
CA ILE A 7 -19.48 -0.44 0.36
C ILE A 7 -18.31 0.11 -0.45
N LYS A 8 -17.84 -0.66 -1.43
CA LYS A 8 -16.86 -0.22 -2.43
C LYS A 8 -17.59 0.24 -3.70
N PRO A 9 -17.67 1.55 -3.99
CA PRO A 9 -18.27 2.04 -5.23
C PRO A 9 -17.36 1.75 -6.45
N GLU A 10 -17.67 2.33 -7.60
CA GLU A 10 -16.73 2.44 -8.72
C GLU A 10 -15.46 3.17 -8.26
N VAL A 11 -14.29 2.63 -8.64
CA VAL A 11 -12.99 3.18 -8.24
C VAL A 11 -12.18 3.46 -9.50
N GLY A 12 -11.74 4.72 -9.67
CA GLY A 12 -10.85 5.15 -10.75
C GLY A 12 -9.40 4.66 -10.59
N GLY A 13 -9.22 3.35 -10.46
CA GLY A 13 -7.91 2.72 -10.24
C GLY A 13 -7.43 2.75 -8.78
N GLY A 14 -6.71 1.70 -8.40
CA GLY A 14 -6.07 1.54 -7.09
C GLY A 14 -4.56 1.31 -7.20
N PHE A 15 -4.14 0.44 -8.12
CA PHE A 15 -2.72 0.16 -8.43
C PHE A 15 -1.86 -0.15 -7.18
N GLY A 16 -2.46 -0.78 -6.16
CA GLY A 16 -1.83 -1.09 -4.87
C GLY A 16 -2.06 -0.02 -3.78
N GLY A 17 -2.14 1.26 -4.15
CA GLY A 17 -2.25 2.34 -3.17
C GLY A 17 -3.58 2.42 -2.39
N LYS A 18 -4.59 1.61 -2.74
CA LYS A 18 -5.92 1.55 -2.08
C LYS A 18 -6.26 0.13 -1.58
N SER A 19 -5.24 -0.70 -1.37
CA SER A 19 -5.43 -2.11 -1.02
C SER A 19 -5.54 -2.34 0.48
N ASP A 20 -4.94 -1.48 1.28
CA ASP A 20 -4.94 -1.56 2.74
C ASP A 20 -5.86 -0.50 3.37
N PRO A 21 -6.38 -0.76 4.58
CA PRO A 21 -7.07 0.26 5.36
C PRO A 21 -6.11 1.40 5.70
N LEU A 22 -6.46 2.60 5.28
CA LEU A 22 -5.67 3.79 5.54
C LEU A 22 -6.25 4.56 6.74
N PRO A 23 -5.42 5.31 7.49
CA PRO A 23 -5.87 6.00 8.71
C PRO A 23 -7.10 6.88 8.53
N HIS A 24 -7.24 7.51 7.36
CA HIS A 24 -8.37 8.40 7.07
C HIS A 24 -9.72 7.70 7.02
N GLU A 25 -9.77 6.40 6.71
CA GLU A 25 -11.03 5.63 6.72
C GLU A 25 -11.52 5.43 8.15
N ILE A 26 -10.59 5.13 9.08
CA ILE A 26 -10.89 4.98 10.51
C ILE A 26 -11.26 6.33 11.13
N VAL A 27 -10.53 7.40 10.79
CA VAL A 27 -10.84 8.76 11.23
C VAL A 27 -12.22 9.21 10.75
N CYS A 28 -12.56 8.93 9.47
CA CYS A 28 -13.88 9.25 8.92
C CYS A 28 -15.00 8.56 9.72
N ALA A 29 -14.85 7.27 10.02
CA ALA A 29 -15.81 6.52 10.82
C ALA A 29 -15.93 7.06 12.25
N ALA A 30 -14.81 7.40 12.90
CA ALA A 30 -14.79 7.97 14.24
C ALA A 30 -15.51 9.33 14.29
N LEU A 31 -15.25 10.21 13.32
CA LEU A 31 -15.92 11.51 13.23
C LEU A 31 -17.43 11.36 12.96
N ALA A 32 -17.84 10.38 12.16
CA ALA A 32 -19.26 10.12 11.93
C ALA A 32 -19.99 9.64 13.20
N LEU A 33 -19.31 8.84 14.03
CA LEU A 33 -19.84 8.42 15.33
C LEU A 33 -19.95 9.59 16.30
N GLU A 34 -18.92 10.43 16.40
CA GLU A 34 -18.88 11.59 17.30
C GLU A 34 -19.94 12.63 16.93
N THR A 35 -20.07 12.92 15.63
CA THR A 35 -20.98 13.97 15.16
C THR A 35 -22.42 13.49 14.98
N GLY A 36 -22.66 12.18 14.97
CA GLY A 36 -23.95 11.58 14.63
C GLY A 36 -24.42 11.89 13.19
N ARG A 37 -23.50 12.30 12.31
CA ARG A 37 -23.80 12.78 10.96
C ARG A 37 -22.88 12.11 9.93
N PRO A 38 -23.31 12.00 8.65
CA PRO A 38 -22.43 11.53 7.59
C PRO A 38 -21.20 12.44 7.44
N VAL A 39 -20.01 11.82 7.36
CA VAL A 39 -18.72 12.50 7.13
C VAL A 39 -18.13 12.03 5.81
N LYS A 40 -17.49 12.95 5.08
CA LYS A 40 -16.79 12.66 3.82
C LYS A 40 -15.39 13.26 3.89
N ILE A 41 -14.38 12.43 3.65
CA ILE A 41 -12.99 12.85 3.48
C ILE A 41 -12.61 12.62 2.02
N VAL A 42 -11.98 13.61 1.40
CA VAL A 42 -11.41 13.51 0.05
C VAL A 42 -10.04 14.16 0.10
N PHE A 43 -9.05 13.42 -0.37
CA PHE A 43 -7.68 13.89 -0.52
C PHE A 43 -7.47 14.54 -1.87
N ASP A 44 -6.65 15.58 -1.89
CA ASP A 44 -6.10 16.09 -3.12
C ASP A 44 -4.92 15.22 -3.60
N ARG A 45 -4.22 15.65 -4.64
CA ARG A 45 -3.12 14.87 -5.20
C ARG A 45 -1.90 14.82 -4.28
N GLU A 46 -1.62 15.90 -3.57
CA GLU A 46 -0.47 16.00 -2.69
C GLU A 46 -0.70 15.14 -1.44
N ASP A 47 -1.89 15.22 -0.84
CA ASP A 47 -2.29 14.38 0.28
C ASP A 47 -2.08 12.88 0.00
N VAL A 48 -2.42 12.43 -1.22
CA VAL A 48 -2.25 11.02 -1.62
C VAL A 48 -0.78 10.61 -1.62
N PHE A 49 0.16 11.48 -1.99
CA PHE A 49 1.59 11.15 -1.96
C PHE A 49 2.14 10.99 -0.55
N TYR A 50 1.57 11.71 0.43
CA TYR A 50 1.98 11.57 1.82
C TYR A 50 1.31 10.40 2.54
N THR A 51 0.11 10.00 2.13
CA THR A 51 -0.74 9.11 2.94
C THR A 51 -0.95 7.73 2.35
N ASN A 52 -0.87 7.55 1.03
CA ASN A 52 -1.11 6.25 0.40
C ASN A 52 0.20 5.47 0.18
N HIS A 53 0.06 4.15 0.09
CA HIS A 53 1.21 3.28 -0.15
C HIS A 53 1.73 3.38 -1.58
N GLY A 54 3.05 3.36 -1.69
CA GLY A 54 3.79 3.16 -2.93
C GLY A 54 4.60 1.85 -2.91
N ARG A 55 5.35 1.60 -3.98
CA ARG A 55 6.37 0.55 -3.94
C ARG A 55 7.53 1.02 -3.07
N HIS A 56 7.91 0.22 -2.09
CA HIS A 56 9.06 0.46 -1.25
C HIS A 56 10.36 0.60 -2.08
N PRO A 57 11.22 1.58 -1.76
CA PRO A 57 12.59 1.60 -2.25
C PRO A 57 13.27 0.27 -1.94
N THR A 58 13.92 -0.31 -2.94
CA THR A 58 14.55 -1.63 -2.81
C THR A 58 15.97 -1.59 -3.35
N ARG A 59 16.91 -2.11 -2.56
CA ARG A 59 18.29 -2.37 -2.97
C ARG A 59 18.48 -3.88 -3.05
N ASN A 60 18.82 -4.38 -4.23
CA ASN A 60 19.10 -5.80 -4.45
C ASN A 60 20.56 -5.98 -4.86
N ASP A 61 21.29 -6.84 -4.15
CA ASP A 61 22.57 -7.39 -4.58
C ASP A 61 22.30 -8.78 -5.17
N ILE A 62 22.51 -8.92 -6.49
CA ILE A 62 22.13 -10.12 -7.25
C ILE A 62 23.39 -10.73 -7.87
N ARG A 63 23.59 -12.04 -7.66
CA ARG A 63 24.60 -12.84 -8.35
C ARG A 63 23.91 -13.95 -9.14
N ILE A 64 24.35 -14.19 -10.37
CA ILE A 64 23.82 -15.26 -11.23
C ILE A 64 25.02 -16.04 -11.77
N ALA A 65 24.99 -17.36 -11.61
CA ALA A 65 25.95 -18.27 -12.23
C ALA A 65 25.38 -18.77 -13.56
N VAL A 66 26.19 -18.71 -14.61
CA VAL A 66 25.82 -19.12 -15.98
C VAL A 66 26.92 -20.03 -16.53
N ASP A 67 26.55 -21.12 -17.22
CA ASP A 67 27.52 -21.96 -17.92
C ASP A 67 27.95 -21.37 -19.28
N ALA A 68 28.84 -22.08 -19.97
CA ALA A 68 29.37 -21.65 -21.27
C ALA A 68 28.32 -21.63 -22.39
N ASP A 69 27.24 -22.41 -22.26
CA ASP A 69 26.13 -22.46 -23.21
C ASP A 69 25.04 -21.42 -22.88
N GLY A 70 25.24 -20.61 -21.83
CA GLY A 70 24.33 -19.57 -21.41
C GLY A 70 23.21 -20.03 -20.48
N GLN A 71 23.27 -21.27 -19.95
CA GLN A 71 22.27 -21.77 -19.01
C GLN A 71 22.51 -21.22 -17.60
N ILE A 72 21.45 -20.75 -16.96
CA ILE A 72 21.49 -20.32 -15.56
C ILE A 72 21.66 -21.56 -14.67
N LEU A 73 22.75 -21.58 -13.90
CA LEU A 73 23.06 -22.66 -12.96
C LEU A 73 22.57 -22.36 -11.55
N ALA A 74 22.66 -21.10 -11.13
CA ALA A 74 22.28 -20.64 -9.79
C ALA A 74 22.03 -19.13 -9.76
N TYR A 75 21.29 -18.67 -8.74
CA TYR A 75 21.19 -17.28 -8.37
C TYR A 75 21.28 -17.12 -6.85
N ASP A 76 21.85 -16.01 -6.41
CA ASP A 76 21.94 -15.58 -5.01
C ASP A 76 21.49 -14.13 -4.93
N ILE A 77 20.55 -13.82 -4.05
CA ILE A 77 19.89 -12.52 -3.95
C ILE A 77 19.85 -12.09 -2.48
N ASP A 78 20.47 -10.95 -2.20
CA ASP A 78 20.28 -10.20 -0.95
C ASP A 78 19.46 -8.94 -1.27
N ALA A 79 18.28 -8.83 -0.66
CA ALA A 79 17.33 -7.76 -0.94
C ALA A 79 17.00 -7.00 0.35
N THR A 80 17.38 -5.71 0.38
CA THR A 80 16.97 -4.77 1.42
C THR A 80 15.81 -3.92 0.90
N ILE A 81 14.70 -3.93 1.63
CA ILE A 81 13.49 -3.17 1.31
C ILE A 81 13.29 -2.13 2.41
N ASP A 82 13.22 -0.86 2.04
CA ASP A 82 12.91 0.23 2.99
C ASP A 82 11.40 0.28 3.22
N GLY A 83 10.97 -0.24 4.36
CA GLY A 83 9.56 -0.29 4.78
C GLY A 83 9.00 1.03 5.30
N GLY A 84 9.82 2.07 5.44
CA GLY A 84 9.39 3.32 6.05
C GLY A 84 9.12 3.21 7.56
N ALA A 85 8.28 4.11 8.08
CA ALA A 85 8.09 4.29 9.52
C ALA A 85 7.23 3.22 10.21
N TRP A 86 6.36 2.54 9.46
CA TRP A 86 5.44 1.52 9.95
C TRP A 86 5.52 0.28 9.06
N SER A 87 5.12 -0.88 9.58
CA SER A 87 5.07 -2.10 8.76
C SER A 87 4.06 -2.01 7.61
N SER A 88 3.09 -1.10 7.73
CA SER A 88 2.06 -0.74 6.77
C SER A 88 1.63 0.70 7.05
#